data_AF-A0A5C6JK29-F1
#
_entry.id   AF-A0A5C6JK29-F1
#
_cell.length_a   1.000
_cell.length_b   1.000
_cell.length_c   1.000
_cell.angle_alpha   90.00
_cell.angle_beta   90.00
_cell.angle_gamma   90.00
#
_symmetry.space_group_name_H-M   'P 1'
#
loop_
_entity.id
_entity.type
_entity.pdbx_description
1 polymer ?
#
loop_
_entity_poly.entity_id
_entity_poly.type
_entity_poly.pdbx_seq_one_letter_code
_entity_poly.pdbx_strand_id
1 'polypeptide(L)'
;MPNEEDNASTTKVQIFLPTDHPVLGILVHPQDGWTAKVTTTKLKKPVETDDGTLTEAASEITFSGGRIAAGQYADFNVAFGQLPEDVEQLVFKTLQTYSDGKVVRWIEQPASGDDEPDNPAPVLKLTAADASPAAAPAAATAEAAGASDSTARGLGVAGLVTGVLGLAAAAFALVRARSAARS
;
A
#
# COMPACT_ATOMS: atom_id res chain seq x y z
N MET A 1 -16.68 6.35 13.67
CA MET A 1 -17.69 7.43 13.53
C MET A 1 -18.99 6.98 14.19
N PRO A 2 -19.35 7.55 15.35
CA PRO A 2 -20.60 7.26 16.05
C PRO A 2 -21.77 8.00 15.41
N ASN A 3 -22.99 7.44 15.50
CA ASN A 3 -24.23 8.16 15.26
C ASN A 3 -24.84 8.57 16.60
N GLU A 4 -25.01 9.88 16.80
CA GLU A 4 -25.51 10.49 18.05
C GLU A 4 -26.96 11.00 17.93
N GLU A 5 -27.64 10.75 16.81
CA GLU A 5 -29.05 11.08 16.60
C GLU A 5 -29.96 9.89 16.92
N ASP A 6 -31.11 10.16 17.55
CA ASP A 6 -32.08 9.12 17.94
C ASP A 6 -32.94 8.61 16.76
N ASN A 7 -33.18 9.46 15.77
CA ASN A 7 -34.17 9.23 14.70
C ASN A 7 -33.61 9.45 13.28
N ALA A 8 -32.32 9.73 13.15
CA ALA A 8 -31.65 9.90 11.89
C ALA A 8 -30.47 8.94 11.76
N SER A 9 -30.13 8.57 10.53
CA SER A 9 -28.93 7.77 10.24
C SER A 9 -27.84 8.63 9.65
N THR A 10 -26.57 8.38 9.98
CA THR A 10 -25.46 8.95 9.21
C THR A 10 -25.43 8.34 7.82
N THR A 11 -25.40 9.18 6.79
CA THR A 11 -25.44 8.76 5.37
C THR A 11 -24.22 9.22 4.57
N LYS A 12 -23.45 10.18 5.11
CA LYS A 12 -22.21 10.65 4.48
C LYS A 12 -21.22 11.11 5.54
N VAL A 13 -19.96 10.77 5.33
CA VAL A 13 -18.80 11.23 6.11
C VAL A 13 -17.79 11.83 5.15
N GLN A 14 -17.37 13.07 5.39
CA GLN A 14 -16.35 13.75 4.60
C GLN A 14 -15.16 14.07 5.50
N ILE A 15 -13.99 13.52 5.17
CA ILE A 15 -12.75 13.73 5.92
C ILE A 15 -11.86 14.63 5.08
N PHE A 16 -11.50 15.79 5.63
CA PHE A 16 -10.62 16.76 4.98
C PHE A 16 -9.18 16.50 5.40
N LEU A 17 -8.30 16.41 4.41
CA LEU A 17 -6.88 16.17 4.62
C LEU A 17 -6.12 17.50 4.69
N PRO A 18 -5.12 17.62 5.58
CA PRO A 18 -4.20 18.76 5.56
C PRO A 18 -3.49 18.88 4.21
N THR A 19 -3.48 20.07 3.62
CA THR A 19 -2.85 20.34 2.30
C THR A 19 -1.66 21.27 2.39
N ASP A 20 -1.47 21.89 3.55
CA ASP A 20 -0.27 22.59 4.00
C ASP A 20 0.84 21.59 4.39
N HIS A 21 0.46 20.48 5.01
CA HIS A 21 1.32 19.32 5.28
C HIS A 21 0.67 18.06 4.65
N PRO A 22 0.79 17.88 3.32
CA PRO A 22 0.04 16.85 2.61
C PRO A 22 0.52 15.44 2.95
N VAL A 23 -0.44 14.53 3.13
CA VAL A 23 -0.15 13.10 3.30
C VAL A 23 0.05 12.46 1.93
N LEU A 24 1.18 11.77 1.75
CA LEU A 24 1.57 11.18 0.49
C LEU A 24 1.10 9.72 0.42
N GLY A 25 0.28 9.40 -0.58
CA GLY A 25 -0.27 8.06 -0.76
C GLY A 25 -1.47 7.78 0.15
N ILE A 26 -2.59 7.38 -0.46
CA ILE A 26 -3.83 7.07 0.25
C ILE A 26 -4.46 5.85 -0.36
N LEU A 27 -4.79 4.88 0.48
CA LEU A 27 -5.60 3.73 0.11
C LEU A 27 -6.80 3.66 1.05
N VAL A 28 -8.00 3.68 0.47
CA VAL A 28 -9.24 3.55 1.23
C VAL A 28 -9.68 2.09 1.22
N HIS A 29 -9.87 1.52 2.40
CA HIS A 29 -10.37 0.15 2.53
C HIS A 29 -11.82 0.08 2.03
N PRO A 30 -12.17 -0.85 1.12
CA PRO A 30 -13.55 -1.05 0.69
C PRO A 30 -14.46 -1.41 1.86
N GLN A 31 -15.67 -0.86 1.89
CA GLN A 31 -16.61 -1.09 2.98
C GLN A 31 -18.02 -1.31 2.42
N ASP A 32 -18.66 -2.38 2.86
CA ASP A 32 -19.96 -2.79 2.35
C ASP A 32 -21.01 -1.68 2.49
N GLY A 33 -21.72 -1.40 1.39
CA GLY A 33 -22.74 -0.36 1.32
C GLY A 33 -22.20 1.08 1.25
N TRP A 34 -20.89 1.30 1.41
CA TRP A 34 -20.27 2.62 1.31
C TRP A 34 -19.47 2.78 0.01
N THR A 35 -19.63 3.93 -0.64
CA THR A 35 -18.78 4.37 -1.74
C THR A 35 -17.83 5.45 -1.24
N ALA A 36 -16.53 5.23 -1.40
CA ALA A 36 -15.50 6.21 -1.11
C ALA A 36 -15.07 6.95 -2.38
N LYS A 37 -14.93 8.27 -2.29
CA LYS A 37 -14.35 9.12 -3.32
C LYS A 37 -13.20 9.93 -2.74
N VAL A 38 -11.99 9.76 -3.27
CA VAL A 38 -10.84 10.61 -2.97
C VAL A 38 -10.83 11.77 -3.96
N THR A 39 -10.70 12.99 -3.44
CA THR A 39 -10.60 14.22 -4.25
C THR A 39 -9.22 14.82 -4.07
N THR A 40 -8.51 15.06 -5.17
CA THR A 40 -7.20 15.71 -5.18
C THR A 40 -7.32 17.21 -5.42
N THR A 41 -6.29 17.94 -5.00
CA THR A 41 -6.14 19.36 -5.27
C THR A 41 -4.69 19.69 -5.59
N LYS A 42 -4.50 20.78 -6.35
CA LYS A 42 -3.17 21.32 -6.62
C LYS A 42 -2.57 21.92 -5.36
N LEU A 43 -1.35 21.51 -5.03
CA LEU A 43 -0.62 22.01 -3.89
C LEU A 43 -0.15 23.45 -4.13
N LYS A 44 -0.19 24.26 -3.06
CA LYS A 44 0.38 25.61 -3.06
C LYS A 44 1.90 25.57 -3.15
N LYS A 45 2.51 24.58 -2.50
CA LYS A 45 3.94 24.29 -2.50
C LYS A 45 4.12 22.85 -2.99
N PRO A 46 4.82 22.62 -4.12
CA PRO A 46 5.18 21.27 -4.53
C PRO A 46 5.99 20.57 -3.44
N VAL A 47 5.86 19.24 -3.37
CA VAL A 47 6.60 18.40 -2.43
C VAL A 47 7.58 17.55 -3.21
N GLU A 48 8.84 17.56 -2.80
CA GLU A 48 9.87 16.72 -3.40
C GLU A 48 9.83 15.33 -2.75
N THR A 49 9.73 14.28 -3.56
CA THR A 49 9.83 12.90 -3.13
C THR A 49 10.98 12.20 -3.87
N ASP A 50 11.31 10.98 -3.47
CA ASP A 50 12.23 10.11 -4.19
C ASP A 50 11.75 9.75 -5.60
N ASP A 51 10.44 9.73 -5.82
CA ASP A 51 9.78 9.50 -7.12
C ASP A 51 9.63 10.78 -7.97
N GLY A 52 9.99 11.95 -7.44
CA GLY A 52 9.98 13.24 -8.13
C GLY A 52 9.11 14.32 -7.47
N THR A 53 8.88 15.41 -8.18
CA THR A 53 8.09 16.55 -7.66
C THR A 53 6.58 16.26 -7.73
N LEU A 54 5.93 16.20 -6.57
CA LEU A 54 4.49 16.08 -6.47
C LEU A 54 3.83 17.48 -6.42
N THR A 55 2.88 17.70 -7.31
CA THR A 55 2.15 18.98 -7.42
C THR A 55 0.67 18.90 -7.05
N GLU A 56 0.15 17.70 -6.81
CA GLU A 56 -1.22 17.47 -6.33
C GLU A 56 -1.21 16.50 -5.16
N ALA A 57 -2.13 16.70 -4.21
CA ALA A 57 -2.35 15.75 -3.14
C ALA A 57 -3.86 15.57 -2.89
N ALA A 58 -4.22 14.49 -2.22
CA ALA A 58 -5.59 14.33 -1.75
C ALA A 58 -5.94 15.43 -0.73
N SER A 59 -7.16 15.94 -0.85
CA SER A 59 -7.69 17.02 -0.02
C SER A 59 -8.95 16.60 0.72
N GLU A 60 -9.67 15.61 0.21
CA GLU A 60 -10.90 15.11 0.82
C GLU A 60 -11.10 13.63 0.50
N ILE A 61 -11.61 12.87 1.47
CA ILE A 61 -12.20 11.55 1.28
C ILE A 61 -13.68 11.65 1.65
N THR A 62 -14.57 11.40 0.69
CA THR A 62 -16.03 11.36 0.91
C THR A 62 -16.51 9.91 0.92
N PHE A 63 -17.05 9.45 2.04
CA PHE A 63 -17.81 8.20 2.14
C PHE A 63 -19.30 8.50 2.05
N SER A 64 -20.03 7.82 1.16
CA SER A 64 -21.47 8.03 0.95
C SER A 64 -22.20 6.74 0.57
N GLY A 65 -23.53 6.78 0.61
CA GLY A 65 -24.41 5.66 0.19
C GLY A 65 -24.73 4.65 1.29
N GLY A 66 -23.87 4.56 2.31
CA GLY A 66 -24.08 3.67 3.45
C GLY A 66 -24.97 4.28 4.53
N ARG A 67 -25.10 3.54 5.63
CA ARG A 67 -25.94 3.90 6.77
C ARG A 67 -25.28 3.51 8.09
N ILE A 68 -25.21 4.44 9.03
CA ILE A 68 -24.97 4.15 10.46
C ILE A 68 -26.28 4.44 11.19
N ALA A 69 -26.95 3.44 11.77
CA ALA A 69 -28.21 3.64 12.47
C ALA A 69 -27.99 4.32 13.83
N ALA A 70 -29.07 4.83 14.44
CA ALA A 70 -29.04 5.41 15.78
C ALA A 70 -28.38 4.45 16.79
N GLY A 71 -27.47 4.97 17.62
CA GLY A 71 -26.73 4.18 18.61
C GLY A 71 -25.68 3.21 18.06
N GLN A 72 -25.36 3.27 16.76
CA GLN A 72 -24.30 2.48 16.13
C GLN A 72 -23.08 3.34 15.78
N TYR A 73 -21.99 2.67 15.42
CA TYR A 73 -20.80 3.29 14.86
C TYR A 73 -20.32 2.53 13.63
N ALA A 74 -19.48 3.18 12.83
CA ALA A 74 -18.72 2.54 11.76
C ALA A 74 -17.28 3.03 11.75
N ASP A 75 -16.36 2.13 11.40
CA ASP A 75 -14.96 2.45 11.17
C ASP A 75 -14.71 2.69 9.69
N PHE A 76 -14.01 3.78 9.39
CA PHE A 76 -13.61 4.14 8.03
C PHE A 76 -12.09 4.04 7.94
N ASN A 77 -11.60 2.89 7.46
CA ASN A 77 -10.18 2.58 7.46
C ASN A 77 -9.49 3.19 6.23
N VAL A 78 -8.48 4.00 6.48
CA VAL A 78 -7.64 4.64 5.46
C VAL A 78 -6.20 4.36 5.79
N ALA A 79 -5.46 3.79 4.84
CA ALA A 79 -4.03 3.65 4.93
C ALA A 79 -3.37 4.88 4.31
N PHE A 80 -2.49 5.51 5.08
CA PHE A 80 -1.65 6.61 4.67
C PHE A 80 -0.25 6.09 4.34
N GLY A 81 0.37 6.64 3.29
CA GLY A 81 1.78 6.41 3.00
C GLY A 81 2.66 7.27 3.91
N GLN A 82 3.69 7.90 3.33
CA GLN A 82 4.60 8.74 4.10
C GLN A 82 3.86 9.92 4.73
N LEU A 83 4.03 10.07 6.04
CA LEU A 83 3.51 11.20 6.81
C LEU A 83 4.52 12.37 6.78
N PRO A 84 4.06 13.62 6.86
CA PRO A 84 4.93 14.79 6.91
C PRO A 84 5.85 14.76 8.14
N GLU A 85 7.10 15.20 7.98
CA GLU A 85 8.09 15.24 9.07
C GLU A 85 8.25 16.65 9.67
N ASP A 86 7.63 17.66 9.07
CA ASP A 86 7.76 19.08 9.41
C ASP A 86 6.65 19.60 10.34
N VAL A 87 5.85 18.68 10.90
CA VAL A 87 4.74 19.00 11.81
C VAL A 87 4.62 17.93 12.90
N GLU A 88 4.17 18.33 14.09
CA GLU A 88 4.00 17.41 15.23
C GLU A 88 2.66 16.69 15.25
N GLN A 89 1.67 17.19 14.48
CA GLN A 89 0.34 16.61 14.42
C GLN A 89 -0.40 16.96 13.13
N LEU A 90 -1.28 16.06 12.71
CA LEU A 90 -2.22 16.26 11.62
C LEU A 90 -3.64 16.34 12.17
N VAL A 91 -4.42 17.30 11.68
CA VAL A 91 -5.82 17.51 12.09
C VAL A 91 -6.74 17.18 10.93
N PHE A 92 -7.64 16.21 11.14
CA PHE A 92 -8.56 15.71 10.11
C PHE A 92 -9.97 16.23 10.37
N LYS A 93 -10.24 17.45 9.91
CA LYS A 93 -11.59 18.03 10.00
C LYS A 93 -12.59 17.10 9.31
N THR A 94 -13.70 16.83 9.97
CA THR A 94 -14.68 15.86 9.47
C THR A 94 -16.10 16.41 9.50
N LEU A 95 -16.86 16.16 8.44
CA LEU A 95 -18.29 16.47 8.36
C LEU A 95 -19.09 15.18 8.34
N GLN A 96 -20.08 15.10 9.21
CA GLN A 96 -21.01 13.99 9.30
C GLN A 96 -22.40 14.46 8.90
N THR A 97 -22.95 13.90 7.83
CA THR A 97 -24.28 14.23 7.33
C THR A 97 -25.27 13.13 7.70
N TYR A 98 -26.42 13.55 8.23
CA TYR A 98 -27.51 12.69 8.63
C TYR A 98 -28.61 12.65 7.57
N SER A 99 -29.48 11.63 7.64
CA SER A 99 -30.57 11.38 6.70
C SER A 99 -31.65 12.46 6.68
N ASP A 100 -31.76 13.25 7.75
CA ASP A 100 -32.66 14.39 7.88
C ASP A 100 -32.05 15.71 7.32
N GLY A 101 -30.81 15.65 6.82
CA GLY A 101 -30.08 16.79 6.28
C GLY A 101 -29.21 17.54 7.29
N LYS A 102 -29.24 17.18 8.59
CA LYS A 102 -28.35 17.78 9.59
C LYS A 102 -26.89 17.46 9.26
N VAL A 103 -26.00 18.42 9.50
CA VAL A 103 -24.56 18.25 9.34
C VAL A 103 -23.85 18.63 10.63
N VAL A 104 -23.26 17.64 11.29
CA VAL A 104 -22.36 17.81 12.44
C VAL A 104 -20.94 18.04 11.93
N ARG A 105 -20.21 18.95 12.60
CA ARG A 105 -18.88 19.42 12.18
C ARG A 105 -17.84 19.09 13.26
N TRP A 106 -17.15 17.97 13.08
CA TRP A 106 -16.01 17.56 13.89
C TRP A 106 -14.76 18.34 13.46
N ILE A 107 -14.73 19.63 13.82
CA ILE A 107 -13.73 20.60 13.32
C ILE A 107 -13.09 21.45 14.40
N GLU A 108 -13.51 21.29 15.66
CA GLU A 108 -13.02 22.08 16.79
C GLU A 108 -11.62 21.62 17.18
N GLN A 109 -10.75 22.57 17.48
CA GLN A 109 -9.43 22.28 18.04
C GLN A 109 -9.50 22.41 19.57
N PRO A 110 -8.68 21.65 20.32
CA PRO A 110 -8.57 21.84 21.76
C PRO A 110 -8.29 23.32 22.07
N ALA A 111 -9.17 23.96 22.83
CA ALA A 111 -8.97 25.33 23.29
C ALA A 111 -7.86 25.36 24.36
N SER A 112 -7.18 26.49 24.51
CA SER A 112 -6.26 26.69 25.64
C SER A 112 -7.07 26.85 26.93
N GLY A 113 -7.23 25.77 27.71
CA GLY A 113 -8.01 25.75 28.95
C GLY A 113 -8.63 24.37 29.23
N ASP A 114 -9.55 24.33 30.19
CA ASP A 114 -10.29 23.11 30.58
C ASP A 114 -11.62 22.93 29.79
N ASP A 115 -11.90 23.80 28.82
CA ASP A 115 -13.12 23.71 28.00
C ASP A 115 -13.01 22.54 27.01
N GLU A 116 -13.76 21.47 27.26
CA GLU A 116 -13.84 20.32 26.36
C GLU A 116 -14.70 20.66 25.13
N PRO A 117 -14.16 20.58 23.90
CA PRO A 117 -14.92 20.86 22.69
C PRO A 117 -16.05 19.84 22.51
N ASP A 118 -17.21 20.31 22.03
CA ASP A 118 -18.35 19.44 21.75
C ASP A 118 -18.06 18.52 20.56
N ASN A 119 -17.34 19.03 19.55
CA ASN A 119 -17.07 18.31 18.30
C ASN A 119 -15.59 18.41 17.89
N PRO A 120 -14.67 17.79 18.65
CA PRO A 120 -13.25 17.84 18.37
C PRO A 120 -12.93 17.21 17.02
N ALA A 121 -12.08 17.88 16.23
CA ALA A 121 -11.49 17.28 15.05
C ALA A 121 -10.57 16.11 15.46
N PRO A 122 -10.62 14.95 14.77
CA PRO A 122 -9.63 13.91 14.93
C PRO A 122 -8.20 14.43 14.73
N VAL A 123 -7.30 14.11 15.66
CA VAL A 123 -5.89 14.51 15.63
C VAL A 123 -5.00 13.27 15.64
N LEU A 124 -4.06 13.22 14.70
CA LEU A 124 -2.95 12.25 14.71
C LEU A 124 -1.69 12.98 15.18
N LYS A 125 -1.18 12.61 16.35
CA LYS A 125 0.14 13.07 16.79
C LYS A 125 1.22 12.28 16.06
N LEU A 126 2.20 12.98 15.52
CA LEU A 126 3.34 12.40 14.82
C LEU A 126 4.50 12.27 15.79
N THR A 127 5.17 11.13 15.75
CA THR A 127 6.43 10.91 16.46
C THR A 127 7.58 11.10 15.50
N ALA A 128 8.75 11.49 16.02
CA ALA A 128 9.96 11.52 15.21
C ALA A 128 10.18 10.17 14.54
N ALA A 129 10.63 10.20 13.28
CA ALA A 129 11.08 8.99 12.62
C ALA A 129 12.26 8.42 13.42
N ASP A 130 12.10 7.22 13.97
CA ASP A 130 13.24 6.49 14.51
C ASP A 130 14.21 6.23 13.36
N ALA A 131 15.50 6.48 13.57
CA ALA A 131 16.57 6.10 12.64
C ALA A 131 16.78 4.57 12.59
N SER A 132 15.72 3.81 12.84
CA SER A 132 15.68 2.38 12.57
C SER A 132 15.62 2.25 11.06
N PRO A 133 16.55 1.53 10.41
CA PRO A 133 16.48 1.32 8.98
C PRO A 133 15.08 0.78 8.68
N ALA A 134 14.34 1.46 7.80
CA ALA A 134 13.08 0.98 7.27
C ALA A 134 13.25 -0.51 7.05
N ALA A 135 12.40 -1.32 7.69
CA ALA A 135 12.49 -2.76 7.59
C ALA A 135 12.49 -3.06 6.09
N ALA A 136 13.68 -3.33 5.55
CA ALA A 136 13.82 -3.87 4.21
C ALA A 136 12.84 -5.04 4.22
N PRO A 137 11.99 -5.18 3.17
CA PRO A 137 11.11 -6.34 3.10
C PRO A 137 12.00 -7.51 3.45
N ALA A 138 11.66 -8.21 4.54
CA ALA A 138 12.43 -9.35 4.97
C ALA A 138 12.51 -10.19 3.71
N ALA A 139 13.69 -10.20 3.08
CA ALA A 139 13.91 -11.05 1.96
C ALA A 139 13.61 -12.39 2.58
N ALA A 140 12.47 -12.97 2.21
CA ALA A 140 12.27 -14.37 2.42
C ALA A 140 13.54 -14.94 1.80
N THR A 141 14.45 -15.40 2.64
CA THR A 141 15.38 -16.43 2.26
C THR A 141 14.46 -17.58 1.90
N ALA A 142 13.94 -17.53 0.67
CA ALA A 142 13.84 -18.70 -0.14
C ALA A 142 15.23 -19.30 0.00
N GLU A 143 15.29 -20.34 0.82
CA GLU A 143 16.29 -21.36 0.71
C GLU A 143 16.14 -21.90 -0.71
N ALA A 144 16.68 -21.15 -1.67
CA ALA A 144 17.12 -21.70 -2.91
C ALA A 144 18.17 -22.68 -2.45
N ALA A 145 17.80 -23.96 -2.44
CA ALA A 145 18.75 -25.04 -2.46
C ALA A 145 19.69 -24.74 -3.62
N GLY A 146 20.78 -24.04 -3.30
CA GLY A 146 21.91 -23.81 -4.16
C GLY A 146 22.59 -25.16 -4.32
N ALA A 147 21.99 -26.02 -5.15
CA ALA A 147 22.68 -27.13 -5.74
C ALA A 147 23.91 -26.52 -6.41
N SER A 148 25.07 -26.79 -5.80
CA SER A 148 26.33 -26.14 -6.11
C SER A 148 26.60 -26.28 -7.62
N ASP A 149 26.78 -25.13 -8.28
CA ASP A 149 27.10 -24.96 -9.72
C ASP A 149 28.32 -25.81 -10.15
N SER A 150 29.15 -26.25 -9.20
CA SER A 150 30.25 -27.19 -9.40
C SER A 150 29.82 -28.63 -9.75
N THR A 151 28.73 -29.16 -9.19
CA THR A 151 28.25 -30.52 -9.51
C THR A 151 27.51 -30.56 -10.84
N ALA A 152 26.72 -29.52 -11.14
CA ALA A 152 26.01 -29.40 -12.42
C ALA A 152 26.99 -29.25 -13.60
N ARG A 153 28.07 -28.46 -13.44
CA ARG A 153 29.12 -28.36 -14.45
C ARG A 153 29.97 -29.63 -14.54
N GLY A 154 30.20 -30.32 -13.43
CA GLY A 154 30.92 -31.60 -13.42
C GLY A 154 30.19 -32.70 -14.20
N LEU A 155 28.88 -32.86 -13.96
CA LEU A 155 28.05 -33.83 -14.69
C LEU A 155 27.80 -33.41 -16.15
N GLY A 156 27.68 -32.11 -16.42
CA GLY A 156 27.56 -31.58 -17.79
C GLY A 156 28.79 -31.87 -18.65
N VAL A 157 30.00 -31.70 -18.10
CA VAL A 157 31.25 -32.01 -18.81
C VAL A 157 31.43 -33.52 -18.98
N ALA A 158 31.15 -34.33 -17.95
CA ALA A 158 31.24 -35.79 -18.04
C ALA A 158 30.27 -36.35 -19.10
N GLY A 159 29.03 -35.87 -19.13
CA GLY A 159 28.02 -36.28 -20.13
C GLY A 159 28.43 -35.93 -21.57
N LEU A 160 29.08 -34.78 -21.78
CA LEU A 160 29.56 -34.36 -23.11
C LEU A 160 30.69 -35.28 -23.62
N VAL A 161 31.63 -35.67 -22.74
CA VAL A 161 32.72 -36.59 -23.09
C VAL A 161 32.18 -37.98 -23.44
N THR A 162 31.23 -38.51 -22.67
CA THR A 162 30.62 -39.82 -22.97
C THR A 162 29.81 -39.77 -24.28
N GLY A 163 29.09 -38.68 -24.54
CA GLY A 163 28.35 -38.47 -25.79
C GLY A 163 29.25 -38.45 -27.02
N VAL A 164 30.39 -37.75 -26.97
CA VAL A 164 31.35 -37.69 -28.08
C VAL A 164 31.99 -39.05 -28.36
N LEU A 165 32.37 -39.80 -27.31
CA LEU A 165 32.91 -41.16 -27.47
C LEU A 165 31.89 -42.13 -28.08
N GLY A 166 30.61 -42.03 -27.69
CA GLY A 166 29.53 -42.81 -28.28
C GLY A 166 29.33 -42.53 -29.78
N LEU A 167 29.34 -41.25 -30.18
CA LEU A 167 29.22 -40.86 -31.58
C LEU A 167 30.42 -41.32 -32.42
N ALA A 168 31.63 -41.25 -31.88
CA ALA A 168 32.83 -41.74 -32.56
C ALA A 168 32.80 -43.26 -32.76
N ALA A 169 32.37 -44.04 -31.75
CA ALA A 169 32.22 -45.49 -31.86
C ALA A 169 31.13 -45.88 -32.87
N ALA A 170 30.00 -45.18 -32.89
CA ALA A 170 28.93 -45.40 -33.87
C ALA A 170 29.38 -45.09 -35.30
N ALA A 171 30.11 -43.98 -35.50
CA ALA A 171 30.68 -43.63 -36.80
C ALA A 171 31.72 -44.67 -37.28
N PHE A 172 32.60 -45.13 -36.37
CA PHE A 172 33.57 -46.18 -36.69
C PHE A 172 32.90 -47.51 -37.06
N ALA A 173 31.86 -47.92 -36.33
CA ALA A 173 31.09 -49.12 -36.65
C ALA A 173 30.39 -49.02 -38.02
N LEU A 174 29.81 -47.86 -38.35
CA LEU A 174 29.19 -47.61 -39.66
C LEU A 174 30.19 -47.62 -40.82
N VAL A 175 31.40 -47.09 -40.62
CA VAL A 175 32.47 -47.12 -41.64
C VAL A 175 32.96 -48.56 -41.84
N ARG A 176 33.11 -49.35 -40.75
CA ARG A 176 33.58 -50.74 -40.83
C ARG A 176 32.54 -51.69 -41.44
N ALA A 177 31.25 -51.48 -41.17
CA ALA A 177 30.17 -52.21 -41.81
C ALA A 177 30.11 -51.92 -43.33
N ARG A 178 30.39 -50.67 -43.73
CA ARG A 178 30.46 -50.28 -45.15
C ARG A 178 31.69 -50.84 -45.89
N SER A 179 32.82 -51.05 -45.20
CA SER A 179 33.97 -51.72 -45.80
C SER A 179 33.79 -53.24 -45.94
N ALA A 180 33.06 -53.88 -45.03
CA ALA A 180 32.76 -55.31 -45.09
C ALA A 180 31.70 -55.66 -46.16
N ALA A 181 30.82 -54.71 -46.52
CA ALA A 181 29.84 -54.88 -47.59
C ALA A 181 30.38 -54.60 -49.02
N ARG A 182 31.67 -54.22 -49.15
CA ARG A 182 32.35 -53.92 -50.42
C ARG A 182 33.54 -54.82 -50.72
N SER A 183 33.70 -55.93 -49.99
CA SER A 183 34.66 -56.99 -50.27
C SER A 183 33.94 -58.28 -50.60
#